data_AF-A0A821W318-F1
#
_entry.id   AF-A0A821W318-F1
#
_cell.length_a   1.000
_cell.length_b   1.000
_cell.length_c   1.000
_cell.angle_alpha   90.00
_cell.angle_beta   90.00
_cell.angle_gamma   90.00
#
_symmetry.space_group_name_H-M   'P 1'
#
loop_
_entity.id
_entity.type
_entity.pdbx_description
1 polymer ?
#
loop_
_entity_poly.entity_id
_entity_poly.type
_entity_poly.pdbx_seq_one_letter_code
_entity_poly.pdbx_strand_id
1 'polypeptide(L)' 'TLKLTTPTYGDLNHLVSATMSGVTTCFRFPGQLNADLRKLAVNMVPFPRLHFFMPGFAPLTSR' A
#
# COMPACT_ATOMS: atom_id res chain seq x y z
N THR A 1 6.83 16.49 1.21
CA THR A 1 7.06 16.04 -0.18
C THR A 1 8.53 15.66 -0.32
N LEU A 2 8.90 14.79 -1.26
CA LEU A 2 10.23 14.13 -1.36
C LEU A 2 11.46 15.07 -1.48
N LYS A 3 11.29 16.40 -1.50
CA LYS A 3 12.35 17.44 -1.58
C LYS A 3 13.43 17.18 -2.66
N LEU A 4 13.08 16.45 -3.73
CA LEU A 4 13.94 16.19 -4.89
C LEU A 4 13.60 17.20 -5.99
N THR A 5 14.63 17.81 -6.59
CA THR A 5 14.49 18.79 -7.68
C THR A 5 14.09 18.12 -8.99
N THR A 6 14.57 16.91 -9.25
CA THR A 6 14.20 16.08 -10.41
C THR A 6 14.01 14.63 -9.96
N PRO A 7 12.78 14.19 -9.60
CA PRO A 7 12.53 12.81 -9.20
C PRO A 7 12.75 11.86 -10.38
N THR A 8 13.45 10.76 -10.13
CA THR A 8 13.67 9.70 -11.11
C THR A 8 12.64 8.57 -10.95
N TYR A 9 12.52 7.70 -11.96
CA TYR A 9 11.71 6.48 -11.81
C TYR A 9 12.18 5.60 -10.65
N GLY A 10 13.45 5.66 -10.25
CA GLY A 10 13.96 4.97 -9.06
C GLY A 10 13.29 5.44 -7.77
N ASP A 11 13.13 6.77 -7.63
CA ASP A 11 12.50 7.38 -6.45
C ASP A 11 11.00 7.04 -6.38
N LEU A 12 10.34 7.04 -7.54
CA LEU A 12 8.93 6.63 -7.65
C LEU A 12 8.74 5.15 -7.32
N ASN A 13 9.59 4.29 -7.89
CA ASN A 13 9.54 2.84 -7.64
C ASN A 13 9.79 2.52 -6.18
N HIS A 14 10.67 3.27 -5.50
CA HIS A 14 10.91 3.11 -4.07
C HIS A 14 9.67 3.48 -3.23
N LEU A 15 8.97 4.57 -3.56
CA LEU A 15 7.75 4.94 -2.87
C LEU A 15 6.63 3.90 -3.06
N VAL A 16 6.46 3.43 -4.29
CA VAL A 16 5.48 2.40 -4.62
C VAL A 16 5.83 1.09 -3.92
N SER A 17 7.10 0.67 -3.91
CA SER A 17 7.52 -0.57 -3.27
C SER A 17 7.34 -0.53 -1.74
N ALA A 18 7.59 0.62 -1.10
CA ALA A 18 7.33 0.80 0.33
C ALA A 18 5.83 0.69 0.65
N THR A 19 4.98 1.35 -0.14
CA THR A 19 3.52 1.30 0.01
C THR A 19 2.98 -0.13 -0.18
N MET A 20 3.41 -0.81 -1.25
CA MET A 20 3.00 -2.19 -1.55
C MET A 20 3.52 -3.20 -0.52
N SER A 21 4.71 -2.96 0.02
CA SER A 21 5.23 -3.72 1.14
C SER A 21 4.32 -3.58 2.36
N GLY A 22 3.85 -2.37 2.67
CA GLY A 22 2.88 -2.10 3.73
C GLY A 22 1.59 -2.91 3.56
N VAL A 23 0.98 -2.84 2.38
CA VAL A 23 -0.27 -3.56 2.06
C VAL A 23 -0.14 -5.08 2.21
N THR A 24 1.01 -5.64 1.84
CA THR A 24 1.26 -7.09 1.89
C THR A 24 1.79 -7.59 3.23
N THR A 25 2.04 -6.70 4.21
CA THR A 25 2.55 -7.13 5.54
C THR A 25 1.61 -8.12 6.23
N CYS A 26 0.29 -7.93 6.11
CA CYS A 26 -0.72 -8.81 6.70
C CYS A 26 -0.69 -10.24 6.16
N PHE A 27 -0.12 -10.46 4.97
CA PHE A 27 0.04 -11.80 4.37
C PHE A 27 1.39 -12.42 4.73
N ARG A 28 2.43 -11.60 4.88
CA ARG A 28 3.80 -12.04 5.14
C ARG A 28 4.07 -12.32 6.61
N PHE A 29 3.39 -11.59 7.49
CA PHE A 29 3.54 -11.71 8.93
C PHE A 29 2.17 -11.99 9.56
N PRO A 30 2.09 -12.92 10.53
CA PRO A 30 0.83 -13.26 11.17
C PRO A 30 0.26 -12.05 11.91
N GLY A 31 -0.95 -11.63 11.53
CA GLY A 31 -1.69 -10.53 12.14
C GLY A 31 -3.17 -10.86 12.25
N GLN A 32 -3.90 -10.17 13.13
CA GLN A 32 -5.33 -10.47 13.35
C GLN A 32 -6.26 -9.80 12.32
N LEU A 33 -5.87 -8.66 11.75
CA LEU A 33 -6.68 -7.88 10.81
C LEU A 33 -6.21 -8.09 9.36
N ASN A 34 -7.15 -8.35 8.44
CA ASN A 34 -6.89 -8.52 7.00
C ASN A 34 -5.81 -9.57 6.64
N ALA A 35 -5.67 -10.61 7.47
CA ALA A 35 -4.65 -11.66 7.33
C ALA A 35 -4.73 -12.47 6.02
N ASP A 36 -5.79 -12.31 5.25
CA ASP A 36 -6.01 -13.00 3.98
C ASP A 36 -6.65 -12.02 2.97
N LEU A 37 -6.30 -12.17 1.69
CA LEU A 37 -6.79 -11.35 0.58
C LEU A 37 -8.32 -11.36 0.52
N ARG A 38 -8.93 -12.50 0.83
CA ARG A 38 -10.38 -12.64 0.91
C ARG A 38 -10.98 -11.77 2.02
N LYS A 39 -10.34 -11.65 3.18
CA LYS A 39 -10.81 -10.79 4.29
C LYS A 39 -10.67 -9.31 3.94
N LEU A 40 -9.57 -8.93 3.29
CA LEU A 40 -9.37 -7.58 2.79
C LEU A 40 -10.49 -7.19 1.81
N ALA A 41 -10.79 -8.07 0.84
CA ALA A 41 -11.85 -7.84 -0.13
C ALA A 41 -13.23 -7.70 0.53
N VAL A 42 -13.57 -8.57 1.49
CA VAL A 42 -14.86 -8.50 2.21
C VAL A 42 -14.99 -7.20 3.00
N ASN A 43 -13.92 -6.74 3.65
CA ASN A 43 -13.97 -5.55 4.48
C ASN A 43 -14.02 -4.24 3.68
N MET A 44 -13.42 -4.22 2.49
CA MET A 44 -13.22 -2.98 1.73
C MET A 44 -14.07 -2.89 0.45
N VAL A 45 -14.71 -3.97 0.01
CA VAL A 45 -15.55 -4.01 -1.21
C VAL A 45 -17.02 -4.28 -0.83
N PRO A 46 -17.81 -3.23 -0.52
CA PRO A 46 -19.23 -3.39 -0.20
C PRO A 46 -20.08 -3.78 -1.42
N PHE A 47 -19.61 -3.47 -2.64
CA PHE A 47 -20.26 -3.83 -3.89
C PHE A 47 -19.23 -4.37 -4.90
N PRO A 48 -19.51 -5.45 -5.65
CA PRO A 48 -18.54 -6.06 -6.57
C PRO A 48 -17.94 -5.12 -7.62
N ARG A 49 -18.70 -4.07 -8.02
CA ARG A 49 -18.25 -3.06 -8.98
C ARG A 49 -17.35 -1.98 -8.38
N LEU A 50 -17.31 -1.85 -7.05
CA LEU A 50 -16.53 -0.84 -6.33
C LEU A 50 -15.29 -1.48 -5.69
N HIS A 51 -14.44 -2.11 -6.50
CA HIS A 51 -13.22 -2.81 -6.06
C HIS A 51 -11.93 -2.02 -6.34
N PHE A 52 -12.04 -0.73 -6.68
CA PHE A 52 -10.89 0.16 -6.89
C PHE A 52 -10.42 0.74 -5.56
N PHE A 53 -9.20 0.39 -5.15
CA PHE A 53 -8.60 0.88 -3.91
C PHE A 53 -7.69 2.07 -4.16
N MET A 54 -7.69 3.02 -3.23
CA MET A 54 -6.75 4.13 -3.20
C MET A 54 -5.79 3.95 -2.02
N PRO A 55 -4.54 3.49 -2.25
CA PRO A 55 -3.56 3.33 -1.18
C PRO A 55 -3.01 4.69 -0.73
N GLY A 56 -2.93 4.90 0.58
CA GLY A 56 -2.27 6.05 1.21
C GLY A 56 -1.11 5.57 2.08
N PHE A 57 0.01 6.28 2.05
CA PHE A 57 1.21 5.91 2.81
C PHE A 57 1.75 7.12 3.59
N ALA A 58 1.90 6.92 4.89
CA ALA A 58 2.60 7.82 5.81
C ALA A 58 3.30 6.98 6.89
N PRO A 59 4.50 7.37 7.34
CA PRO A 59 5.26 8.57 6.99
C PRO A 59 6.04 8.46 5.67
N LEU A 60 6.20 9.59 4.97
CA LEU A 60 7.15 9.71 3.87
C LEU A 60 8.54 9.99 4.46
N THR A 61 9.30 8.94 4.77
CA THR A 61 10.68 9.11 5.22
C THR A 61 11.55 9.66 4.10
N SER A 62 12.44 10.59 4.44
CA SER A 62 13.55 10.94 3.56
C SER A 62 14.38 9.69 3.36
N ARG A 63 14.78 9.44 2.12
CA ARG A 63 15.96 8.61 1.88
C ARG A 63 17.20 9.38 2.31
#